data_AF-A0A0S8GQG6-F1
#
_entry.id   AF-A0A0S8GQG6-F1
#
_cell.length_a   1.000
_cell.length_b   1.000
_cell.length_c   1.000
_cell.angle_alpha   90.00
_cell.angle_beta   90.00
_cell.angle_gamma   90.00
#
_symmetry.space_group_name_H-M   'P 1'
#
loop_
_entity.id
_entity.type
_entity.pdbx_description
1 polymer ?
#
loop_
_entity_poly.entity_id
_entity_poly.type
_entity_poly.pdbx_seq_one_letter_code
_entity_poly.pdbx_strand_id
1 'polypeptide(L)'
;MKSIKNPPLIPSCHQPGALQLEALERRLLLSAVLTGIETDGDEYEIRILGAGAILDGSLENLTVSGTNMNSILQVTVKTPVADGLLEVGQVDTGGSNLGRLWVQGDLGALMVGRISRIKVDTLGAAAEASHLFNIAGDAGDILVPGGVSDAAVTVSGSLRKLQVGRPYDGSSNISNSSFSVWGNLDYIRLRQSLTADSTISVHGDVLKIDIDKSVTSSAIDVDGNVEKIIVDGGIRNNCSISVAGDVFFFKAVKTVSDTNINIDGTLTLGKFRTDIQNSTLLCDAVDQLLVKDDLNDTQIGIAGDLNYLKANDSQGLTLRVGGTLNRAKIVRDLDEALLAVLDGIGSVKVGQDLYRSTIVGGIDIGADFTLDPAPGGDDIEWGNIEIKKVKIGGDMIDSSIAAGVSPRGPFFGDGDDEPAADNTGTARIHRIIVKGDISSTNLPGESYAITAGDLIDLVRSNRLPFNGTAGVVLQLF
;
A
#
# COMPACT_ATOMS: atom_id res chain seq x y z
N MET A 1 84.91 60.75 -22.66
CA MET A 1 84.63 59.77 -21.60
C MET A 1 83.16 59.37 -21.67
N LYS A 2 82.90 58.10 -21.41
CA LYS A 2 81.61 57.40 -21.39
C LYS A 2 80.51 58.14 -20.63
N SER A 3 79.26 58.03 -21.08
CA SER A 3 78.11 57.81 -20.18
C SER A 3 76.99 57.09 -20.93
N ILE A 4 76.58 55.97 -20.34
CA ILE A 4 75.62 54.99 -20.81
C ILE A 4 74.21 55.58 -20.66
N LYS A 5 73.39 55.52 -21.72
CA LYS A 5 71.93 55.70 -21.62
C LYS A 5 71.26 54.33 -21.70
N ASN A 6 70.40 54.07 -20.74
CA ASN A 6 69.58 52.86 -20.65
C ASN A 6 68.82 52.59 -21.96
N PRO A 7 68.65 51.32 -22.37
CA PRO A 7 67.82 50.97 -23.51
C PRO A 7 66.33 51.24 -23.22
N PRO A 8 65.53 51.56 -24.25
CA PRO A 8 64.10 51.79 -24.11
C PRO A 8 63.35 50.50 -23.77
N LEU A 9 62.30 50.65 -22.95
CA LEU A 9 61.35 49.61 -22.57
C LEU A 9 60.76 48.93 -23.81
N ILE A 10 60.89 47.60 -23.86
CA ILE A 10 60.29 46.73 -24.88
C ILE A 10 58.76 46.76 -24.68
N PRO A 11 57.95 47.02 -25.72
CA PRO A 11 56.50 46.90 -25.64
C PRO A 11 56.14 45.44 -25.35
N SER A 12 55.31 45.22 -24.33
CA SER A 12 54.80 43.91 -23.97
C SER A 12 54.10 43.26 -25.17
N CYS A 13 54.60 42.07 -25.56
CA CYS A 13 53.90 41.15 -26.45
C CYS A 13 52.43 41.03 -25.99
N HIS A 14 51.48 41.39 -26.86
CA HIS A 14 50.11 40.93 -26.72
C HIS A 14 50.15 39.40 -26.63
N GLN A 15 49.73 38.86 -25.49
CA GLN A 15 49.41 37.45 -25.40
C GLN A 15 48.32 37.17 -26.44
N PRO A 16 48.49 36.16 -27.32
CA PRO A 16 47.39 35.74 -28.18
C PRO A 16 46.26 35.29 -27.27
N GLY A 17 45.11 35.96 -27.39
CA GLY A 17 43.91 35.62 -26.64
C GLY A 17 43.62 34.13 -26.84
N ALA A 18 43.45 33.41 -25.73
CA ALA A 18 43.03 32.01 -25.78
C ALA A 18 41.77 31.90 -26.64
N LEU A 19 41.76 30.97 -27.59
CA LEU A 19 40.57 30.61 -28.36
C LEU A 19 39.47 30.18 -27.37
N GLN A 20 38.49 31.06 -27.15
CA GLN A 20 37.25 30.68 -26.47
C GLN A 20 36.44 29.84 -27.46
N LEU A 21 36.59 28.52 -27.35
CA LEU A 21 35.62 27.58 -27.92
C LEU A 21 34.36 27.66 -27.06
N GLU A 22 33.41 28.51 -27.48
CA GLU A 22 32.03 28.37 -26.99
C GLU A 22 31.52 26.99 -27.41
N ALA A 23 31.04 26.21 -26.45
CA ALA A 23 30.41 24.93 -26.75
C ALA A 23 29.21 25.21 -27.67
N LEU A 24 29.28 24.78 -28.93
CA LEU A 24 28.14 24.81 -29.85
C LEU A 24 26.96 24.14 -29.14
N GLU A 25 25.87 24.89 -28.97
CA GLU A 25 24.62 24.35 -28.42
C GLU A 25 24.25 23.07 -29.17
N ARG A 26 24.01 21.97 -28.44
CA ARG A 26 23.52 20.74 -29.03
C ARG A 26 22.16 21.02 -29.68
N ARG A 27 22.12 21.08 -31.01
CA ARG A 27 20.88 21.17 -31.79
C ARG A 27 20.41 19.76 -32.16
N LEU A 28 19.17 19.44 -31.83
CA LEU A 28 18.51 18.24 -32.37
C LEU A 28 18.05 18.56 -33.79
N LEU A 29 18.53 17.79 -34.77
CA LEU A 29 18.17 17.94 -36.17
C LEU A 29 16.86 17.19 -36.45
N LEU A 30 15.99 17.75 -37.28
CA LEU A 30 14.84 17.03 -37.82
C LEU A 30 15.34 15.95 -38.80
N SER A 31 15.13 14.68 -38.46
CA SER A 31 15.58 13.56 -39.28
C SER A 31 14.49 13.00 -40.19
N ALA A 32 13.23 13.06 -39.76
CA ALA A 32 12.08 12.62 -40.55
C ALA A 32 10.86 13.46 -40.22
N VAL A 33 10.04 13.72 -41.24
CA VAL A 33 8.71 14.34 -41.11
C VAL A 33 7.75 13.68 -42.09
N LEU A 34 6.53 13.44 -41.63
CA LEU A 34 5.43 12.93 -42.44
C LEU A 34 4.15 13.66 -42.02
N THR A 35 3.28 13.95 -42.98
CA THR A 35 1.97 14.55 -42.75
C THR A 35 0.89 13.70 -43.40
N GLY A 36 -0.29 13.64 -42.81
CA GLY A 36 -1.41 12.91 -43.35
C GLY A 36 -2.75 13.47 -42.86
N ILE A 37 -3.82 12.74 -43.18
CA ILE A 37 -5.19 13.03 -42.75
C ILE A 37 -5.72 11.74 -42.12
N GLU A 38 -6.33 11.86 -40.95
CA GLU A 38 -6.97 10.77 -40.22
C GLU A 38 -8.34 10.41 -40.81
N THR A 39 -8.89 9.26 -40.38
CA THR A 39 -10.20 8.75 -40.80
C THR A 39 -11.34 9.74 -40.57
N ASP A 40 -11.28 10.53 -39.50
CA ASP A 40 -12.28 11.54 -39.15
C ASP A 40 -12.03 12.92 -39.79
N GLY A 41 -10.90 13.08 -40.48
CA GLY A 41 -10.54 14.27 -41.23
C GLY A 41 -9.46 15.16 -40.58
N ASP A 42 -8.95 14.81 -39.40
CA ASP A 42 -7.90 15.59 -38.74
C ASP A 42 -6.56 15.53 -39.49
N GLU A 43 -5.96 16.69 -39.78
CA GLU A 43 -4.62 16.73 -40.37
C GLU A 43 -3.55 16.52 -39.29
N TYR A 44 -2.66 15.56 -39.50
CA TYR A 44 -1.60 15.24 -38.54
C TYR A 44 -0.19 15.42 -39.09
N GLU A 45 0.76 15.53 -38.18
CA GLU A 45 2.19 15.58 -38.46
C GLU A 45 2.96 14.65 -37.50
N ILE A 46 3.77 13.76 -38.07
CA ILE A 46 4.71 12.87 -37.38
C ILE A 46 6.13 13.40 -37.60
N ARG A 47 6.88 13.66 -36.52
CA ARG A 47 8.25 14.19 -36.57
C ARG A 47 9.21 13.37 -35.72
N ILE A 48 10.41 13.12 -36.26
CA ILE A 48 11.55 12.62 -35.50
C ILE A 48 12.61 13.70 -35.42
N LEU A 49 12.96 14.11 -34.20
CA LEU A 49 14.09 14.99 -33.91
C LEU A 49 15.23 14.17 -33.30
N GLY A 50 16.45 14.28 -33.84
CA GLY A 50 17.60 13.50 -33.44
C GLY A 50 17.87 12.32 -34.38
N ALA A 51 18.34 11.19 -33.86
CA ALA A 51 18.57 10.01 -34.68
C ALA A 51 17.26 9.26 -34.94
N GLY A 52 17.12 8.70 -36.14
CA GLY A 52 16.04 7.77 -36.48
C GLY A 52 15.33 8.13 -37.77
N ALA A 53 14.58 7.17 -38.29
CA ALA A 53 13.81 7.27 -39.53
C ALA A 53 12.41 6.65 -39.35
N ILE A 54 11.45 7.13 -40.12
CA ILE A 54 10.11 6.54 -40.24
C ILE A 54 10.18 5.49 -41.35
N LEU A 55 9.86 4.24 -41.01
CA LEU A 55 9.80 3.12 -41.96
C LEU A 55 8.38 2.91 -42.47
N ASP A 56 7.40 3.02 -41.58
CA ASP A 56 5.97 3.06 -41.88
C ASP A 56 5.36 4.26 -41.14
N GLY A 57 4.67 5.13 -41.89
CA GLY A 57 4.10 6.38 -41.38
C GLY A 57 2.60 6.31 -41.14
N SER A 58 1.97 5.13 -41.26
CA SER A 58 0.55 4.96 -40.95
C SER A 58 0.29 5.21 -39.45
N LEU A 59 -0.84 5.86 -39.11
CA LEU A 59 -1.28 6.00 -37.73
C LEU A 59 -1.66 4.64 -37.11
N GLU A 60 -2.16 3.70 -37.91
CA GLU A 60 -2.50 2.34 -37.46
C GLU A 60 -1.24 1.56 -37.02
N ASN A 61 -0.11 1.78 -37.69
CA ASN A 61 1.14 1.06 -37.44
C ASN A 61 2.37 1.94 -37.73
N LEU A 62 2.71 2.83 -36.80
CA LEU A 62 3.86 3.72 -36.92
C LEU A 62 5.15 2.96 -36.56
N THR A 63 5.91 2.58 -37.58
CA THR A 63 7.22 1.92 -37.39
C THR A 63 8.36 2.91 -37.58
N VAL A 64 9.19 3.07 -36.56
CA VAL A 64 10.41 3.89 -36.59
C VAL A 64 11.64 3.03 -36.31
N SER A 65 12.81 3.46 -36.78
CA SER A 65 14.06 2.73 -36.55
C SER A 65 15.25 3.66 -36.32
N GLY A 66 16.33 3.12 -35.74
CA GLY A 66 17.59 3.86 -35.55
C GLY A 66 17.49 5.00 -34.54
N THR A 67 16.47 4.99 -33.67
CA THR A 67 16.32 5.97 -32.59
C THR A 67 17.28 5.67 -31.43
N ASN A 68 17.53 6.67 -30.59
CA ASN A 68 18.27 6.50 -29.35
C ASN A 68 17.71 7.37 -28.21
N MET A 69 18.36 7.36 -27.05
CA MET A 69 17.93 8.12 -25.86
C MET A 69 17.90 9.65 -26.03
N ASN A 70 18.46 10.19 -27.12
CA ASN A 70 18.36 11.62 -27.44
C ASN A 70 17.27 11.92 -28.47
N SER A 71 16.68 10.90 -29.10
CA SER A 71 15.64 11.05 -30.12
C SER A 71 14.30 11.46 -29.52
N ILE A 72 13.51 12.23 -30.27
CA ILE A 72 12.15 12.64 -29.92
C ILE A 72 11.25 12.23 -31.08
N LEU A 73 10.21 11.44 -30.78
CA LEU A 73 9.10 11.18 -31.69
C LEU A 73 7.90 12.03 -31.24
N GLN A 74 7.35 12.81 -32.16
CA GLN A 74 6.17 13.63 -31.94
C GLN A 74 5.11 13.28 -32.97
N VAL A 75 3.88 13.00 -32.52
CA VAL A 75 2.69 12.78 -33.33
C VAL A 75 1.68 13.82 -32.89
N THR A 76 1.41 14.81 -33.74
CA THR A 76 0.66 16.02 -33.37
C THR A 76 -0.40 16.36 -34.40
N VAL A 77 -1.56 16.84 -33.95
CA VAL A 77 -2.56 17.44 -34.83
C VAL A 77 -2.02 18.78 -35.32
N LYS A 78 -2.10 19.00 -36.64
CA LYS A 78 -1.72 20.25 -37.30
C LYS A 78 -2.94 21.12 -37.54
N THR A 79 -4.02 20.54 -38.06
CA THR A 79 -5.27 21.23 -38.36
C THR A 79 -6.43 20.34 -37.88
N PRO A 80 -7.10 20.70 -36.77
CA PRO A 80 -8.26 19.94 -36.31
C PRO A 80 -9.47 20.25 -37.20
N VAL A 81 -10.15 19.21 -37.64
CA VAL A 81 -11.42 19.22 -38.39
C VAL A 81 -12.54 18.60 -37.54
N ALA A 82 -12.22 17.56 -36.78
CA ALA A 82 -13.10 16.82 -35.88
C ALA A 82 -12.77 17.15 -34.41
N ASP A 83 -12.39 16.16 -33.60
CA ASP A 83 -12.22 16.32 -32.15
C ASP A 83 -10.84 16.86 -31.73
N GLY A 84 -9.89 16.91 -32.66
CA GLY A 84 -8.55 17.44 -32.42
C GLY A 84 -7.63 16.48 -31.66
N LEU A 85 -7.94 15.18 -31.67
CA LEU A 85 -7.16 14.08 -31.11
C LEU A 85 -6.85 13.07 -32.21
N LEU A 86 -5.70 12.39 -32.09
CA LEU A 86 -5.28 11.35 -33.03
C LEU A 86 -5.47 9.95 -32.43
N GLU A 87 -5.97 9.01 -33.21
CA GLU A 87 -6.01 7.58 -32.90
C GLU A 87 -4.75 6.89 -33.45
N VAL A 88 -3.69 6.79 -32.64
CA VAL A 88 -2.47 6.08 -33.03
C VAL A 88 -2.59 4.62 -32.62
N GLY A 89 -2.78 3.72 -33.58
CA GLY A 89 -2.92 2.28 -33.34
C GLY A 89 -1.70 1.67 -32.66
N GLN A 90 -0.50 1.86 -33.22
CA GLN A 90 0.75 1.35 -32.64
C GLN A 90 1.95 2.24 -32.95
N VAL A 91 2.89 2.31 -32.01
CA VAL A 91 4.25 2.79 -32.24
C VAL A 91 5.26 1.67 -31.98
N ASP A 92 6.01 1.27 -32.99
CA ASP A 92 7.10 0.28 -32.88
C ASP A 92 8.45 0.89 -33.26
N THR A 93 9.45 0.72 -32.41
CA THR A 93 10.83 1.18 -32.63
C THR A 93 11.80 0.05 -33.02
N GLY A 94 11.29 -1.18 -33.18
CA GLY A 94 12.08 -2.39 -33.36
C GLY A 94 12.96 -2.70 -32.13
N GLY A 95 12.51 -2.31 -30.94
CA GLY A 95 13.29 -2.41 -29.69
C GLY A 95 14.39 -1.33 -29.54
N SER A 96 14.46 -0.35 -30.44
CA SER A 96 15.38 0.78 -30.30
C SER A 96 15.01 1.65 -29.09
N ASN A 97 16.00 2.34 -28.54
CA ASN A 97 15.75 3.29 -27.46
C ASN A 97 15.11 4.58 -28.00
N LEU A 98 14.32 5.26 -27.18
CA LEU A 98 13.71 6.55 -27.53
C LEU A 98 13.85 7.54 -26.38
N GLY A 99 14.34 8.75 -26.63
CA GLY A 99 14.40 9.77 -25.58
C GLY A 99 13.00 10.19 -25.13
N ARG A 100 12.15 10.58 -26.07
CA ARG A 100 10.80 11.10 -25.79
C ARG A 100 9.79 10.65 -26.84
N LEU A 101 8.61 10.25 -26.38
CA LEU A 101 7.42 10.01 -27.21
C LEU A 101 6.31 10.96 -26.80
N TRP A 102 5.84 11.79 -27.72
CA TRP A 102 4.68 12.67 -27.54
C TRP A 102 3.60 12.35 -28.57
N VAL A 103 2.41 11.97 -28.12
CA VAL A 103 1.22 11.79 -28.96
C VAL A 103 0.14 12.73 -28.46
N GLN A 104 -0.45 13.50 -29.38
CA GLN A 104 -1.63 14.32 -29.10
C GLN A 104 -2.89 13.50 -29.45
N GLY A 105 -3.34 12.70 -28.50
CA GLY A 105 -4.47 11.79 -28.68
C GLY A 105 -4.22 10.46 -27.98
N ASP A 106 -4.81 9.42 -28.54
CA ASP A 106 -4.85 8.08 -28.00
C ASP A 106 -3.71 7.26 -28.59
N LEU A 107 -3.10 6.44 -27.74
CA LEU A 107 -2.12 5.45 -28.18
C LEU A 107 -2.67 4.06 -27.87
N GLY A 108 -2.74 3.21 -28.89
CA GLY A 108 -3.19 1.83 -28.81
C GLY A 108 -2.10 0.89 -28.31
N ALA A 109 -0.88 0.97 -28.87
CA ALA A 109 0.22 0.07 -28.53
C ALA A 109 1.59 0.77 -28.57
N LEU A 110 2.55 0.24 -27.81
CA LEU A 110 3.94 0.72 -27.83
C LEU A 110 4.92 -0.45 -27.72
N MET A 111 5.93 -0.46 -28.59
CA MET A 111 7.08 -1.35 -28.48
C MET A 111 8.38 -0.53 -28.54
N VAL A 112 9.08 -0.45 -27.41
CA VAL A 112 10.31 0.34 -27.27
C VAL A 112 11.33 -0.35 -26.38
N GLY A 113 12.62 -0.07 -26.62
CA GLY A 113 13.72 -0.51 -25.75
C GLY A 113 13.64 0.20 -24.39
N ARG A 114 14.41 1.28 -24.24
CA ARG A 114 14.36 2.20 -23.10
C ARG A 114 13.70 3.51 -23.50
N ILE A 115 13.04 4.17 -22.56
CA ILE A 115 12.40 5.46 -22.82
C ILE A 115 12.49 6.46 -21.68
N SER A 116 12.94 7.69 -21.93
CA SER A 116 13.02 8.68 -20.83
C SER A 116 11.68 9.31 -20.50
N ARG A 117 10.79 9.49 -21.49
CA ARG A 117 9.46 10.06 -21.24
C ARG A 117 8.43 9.71 -22.33
N ILE A 118 7.26 9.32 -21.88
CA ILE A 118 6.03 9.18 -22.66
C ILE A 118 5.05 10.26 -22.21
N LYS A 119 4.44 10.95 -23.17
CA LYS A 119 3.28 11.82 -22.96
C LYS A 119 2.27 11.56 -24.06
N VAL A 120 1.12 11.02 -23.68
CA VAL A 120 -0.02 10.67 -24.54
C VAL A 120 -1.27 11.15 -23.83
N ASP A 121 -2.39 11.40 -24.51
CA ASP A 121 -3.60 11.84 -23.80
C ASP A 121 -4.26 10.66 -23.09
N THR A 122 -4.61 9.61 -23.83
CA THR A 122 -5.08 8.34 -23.25
C THR A 122 -4.24 7.15 -23.69
N LEU A 123 -4.36 6.04 -22.95
CA LEU A 123 -3.84 4.73 -23.34
C LEU A 123 -4.99 3.73 -23.46
N GLY A 124 -4.97 2.93 -24.53
CA GLY A 124 -5.89 1.81 -24.74
C GLY A 124 -7.29 2.18 -25.22
N ALA A 125 -7.56 3.46 -25.50
CA ALA A 125 -8.83 3.91 -26.08
C ALA A 125 -8.89 3.81 -27.63
N ALA A 126 -7.74 3.68 -28.30
CA ALA A 126 -7.67 3.61 -29.76
C ALA A 126 -8.34 2.31 -30.28
N ALA A 127 -9.28 2.42 -31.22
CA ALA A 127 -10.04 1.28 -31.71
C ALA A 127 -9.16 0.20 -32.38
N GLU A 128 -9.57 -1.07 -32.26
CA GLU A 128 -9.03 -2.22 -33.02
C GLU A 128 -7.54 -2.58 -32.82
N ALA A 129 -6.84 -1.97 -31.85
CA ALA A 129 -5.42 -2.22 -31.57
C ALA A 129 -5.17 -3.29 -30.49
N SER A 130 -4.01 -3.95 -30.55
CA SER A 130 -3.49 -4.67 -29.38
C SER A 130 -3.12 -3.65 -28.30
N HIS A 131 -3.79 -3.63 -27.15
CA HIS A 131 -3.51 -2.65 -26.08
C HIS A 131 -2.27 -2.99 -25.24
N LEU A 132 -1.21 -3.44 -25.90
CA LEU A 132 0.03 -3.90 -25.30
C LEU A 132 1.12 -2.83 -25.41
N PHE A 133 1.63 -2.41 -24.25
CA PHE A 133 2.70 -1.45 -24.13
C PHE A 133 3.89 -2.15 -23.50
N ASN A 134 4.89 -2.47 -24.33
CA ASN A 134 6.10 -3.15 -23.91
C ASN A 134 7.30 -2.20 -23.97
N ILE A 135 7.85 -1.89 -22.81
CA ILE A 135 9.09 -1.14 -22.63
C ILE A 135 10.14 -2.12 -22.10
N ALA A 136 11.02 -2.58 -22.99
CA ALA A 136 11.97 -3.67 -22.72
C ALA A 136 13.10 -3.32 -21.73
N GLY A 137 13.19 -2.07 -21.26
CA GLY A 137 14.14 -1.63 -20.25
C GLY A 137 13.58 -0.51 -19.38
N ASP A 138 14.44 0.39 -18.91
CA ASP A 138 14.01 1.48 -18.03
C ASP A 138 13.08 2.49 -18.71
N ALA A 139 12.12 2.97 -17.92
CA ALA A 139 11.23 4.07 -18.25
C ALA A 139 11.45 5.25 -17.28
N GLY A 140 11.54 6.47 -17.81
CA GLY A 140 11.55 7.67 -16.97
C GLY A 140 10.13 8.03 -16.54
N ASP A 141 9.45 8.92 -17.27
CA ASP A 141 8.09 9.34 -16.93
C ASP A 141 7.06 8.82 -17.94
N ILE A 142 5.96 8.27 -17.46
CA ILE A 142 4.76 7.96 -18.25
C ILE A 142 3.65 8.90 -17.78
N LEU A 143 3.18 9.76 -18.68
CA LEU A 143 2.17 10.79 -18.40
C LEU A 143 0.95 10.57 -19.28
N VAL A 144 -0.18 10.22 -18.66
CA VAL A 144 -1.44 9.88 -19.33
C VAL A 144 -2.61 10.65 -18.70
N PRO A 145 -2.77 11.95 -19.02
CA PRO A 145 -3.70 12.80 -18.33
C PRO A 145 -5.18 12.47 -18.61
N GLY A 146 -5.52 11.85 -19.75
CA GLY A 146 -6.88 11.46 -20.12
C GLY A 146 -7.35 10.11 -19.57
N GLY A 147 -6.46 9.32 -18.95
CA GLY A 147 -6.80 8.02 -18.35
C GLY A 147 -6.27 6.83 -19.14
N VAL A 148 -6.48 5.64 -18.59
CA VAL A 148 -6.02 4.37 -19.15
C VAL A 148 -7.18 3.39 -19.08
N SER A 149 -7.56 2.81 -20.21
CA SER A 149 -8.61 1.79 -20.28
C SER A 149 -8.11 0.59 -21.06
N ASP A 150 -8.44 -0.61 -20.59
CA ASP A 150 -8.23 -1.87 -21.33
C ASP A 150 -6.76 -2.09 -21.78
N ALA A 151 -5.79 -1.49 -21.07
CA ALA A 151 -4.39 -1.49 -21.46
C ALA A 151 -3.53 -2.40 -20.57
N ALA A 152 -2.57 -3.07 -21.19
CA ALA A 152 -1.53 -3.83 -20.50
C ALA A 152 -0.17 -3.16 -20.71
N VAL A 153 0.35 -2.51 -19.67
CA VAL A 153 1.62 -1.81 -19.68
C VAL A 153 2.66 -2.62 -18.91
N THR A 154 3.74 -2.99 -19.59
CA THR A 154 4.88 -3.71 -19.02
C THR A 154 6.16 -2.88 -19.20
N VAL A 155 6.85 -2.63 -18.09
CA VAL A 155 8.20 -2.06 -18.04
C VAL A 155 9.15 -3.12 -17.50
N SER A 156 10.02 -3.68 -18.34
CA SER A 156 10.96 -4.72 -17.92
C SER A 156 12.10 -4.20 -17.05
N GLY A 157 12.32 -2.88 -17.01
CA GLY A 157 13.29 -2.21 -16.13
C GLY A 157 12.63 -1.44 -14.99
N SER A 158 13.32 -0.42 -14.49
CA SER A 158 12.76 0.48 -13.48
C SER A 158 11.90 1.57 -14.11
N LEU A 159 10.88 2.05 -13.38
CA LEU A 159 10.05 3.18 -13.77
C LEU A 159 10.24 4.32 -12.78
N ARG A 160 10.68 5.50 -13.24
CA ARG A 160 10.75 6.65 -12.33
C ARG A 160 9.37 7.14 -11.95
N LYS A 161 8.47 7.34 -12.91
CA LYS A 161 7.17 7.96 -12.61
C LYS A 161 6.05 7.51 -13.52
N LEU A 162 4.94 7.06 -12.94
CA LEU A 162 3.64 6.96 -13.60
C LEU A 162 2.72 8.07 -13.09
N GLN A 163 2.11 8.84 -14.00
CA GLN A 163 1.05 9.77 -13.65
C GLN A 163 -0.13 9.63 -14.60
N VAL A 164 -1.29 9.33 -14.02
CA VAL A 164 -2.55 9.19 -14.75
C VAL A 164 -3.58 10.19 -14.21
N GLY A 165 -4.34 10.77 -15.14
CA GLY A 165 -5.39 11.74 -14.84
C GLY A 165 -4.90 13.18 -14.68
N ARG A 166 -5.83 14.12 -14.81
CA ARG A 166 -5.64 15.54 -14.49
C ARG A 166 -6.22 15.81 -13.10
N PRO A 167 -5.76 16.87 -12.42
CA PRO A 167 -6.45 17.32 -11.22
C PRO A 167 -7.92 17.63 -11.56
N TYR A 168 -8.84 17.05 -10.79
CA TYR A 168 -10.28 17.33 -10.84
C TYR A 168 -11.05 16.83 -12.08
N ASP A 169 -10.49 15.92 -12.89
CA ASP A 169 -11.23 15.32 -14.01
C ASP A 169 -11.95 14.02 -13.63
N GLY A 170 -13.28 13.99 -13.59
CA GLY A 170 -14.02 12.81 -13.08
C GLY A 170 -13.90 11.51 -13.91
N SER A 171 -13.28 11.57 -15.09
CA SER A 171 -13.29 10.50 -16.09
C SER A 171 -11.95 9.77 -16.29
N SER A 172 -10.82 10.37 -15.89
CA SER A 172 -9.48 9.87 -16.26
C SER A 172 -8.95 8.80 -15.29
N ASN A 173 -9.70 7.71 -15.14
CA ASN A 173 -9.35 6.58 -14.29
C ASN A 173 -8.29 5.68 -14.93
N ILE A 174 -7.78 4.73 -14.15
CA ILE A 174 -7.27 3.46 -14.67
C ILE A 174 -8.40 2.44 -14.52
N SER A 175 -8.88 1.87 -15.63
CA SER A 175 -9.96 0.88 -15.67
C SER A 175 -9.61 -0.33 -16.51
N ASN A 176 -9.93 -1.54 -16.02
CA ASN A 176 -9.65 -2.81 -16.71
C ASN A 176 -8.23 -2.91 -17.28
N SER A 177 -7.24 -2.38 -16.54
CA SER A 177 -5.88 -2.22 -17.04
C SER A 177 -4.86 -2.81 -16.08
N SER A 178 -3.74 -3.28 -16.63
CA SER A 178 -2.61 -3.81 -15.86
C SER A 178 -1.37 -2.96 -16.07
N PHE A 179 -0.67 -2.66 -14.97
CA PHE A 179 0.62 -1.99 -14.97
C PHE A 179 1.63 -2.85 -14.23
N SER A 180 2.57 -3.45 -14.96
CA SER A 180 3.65 -4.28 -14.41
C SER A 180 5.01 -3.59 -14.59
N VAL A 181 5.76 -3.45 -13.50
CA VAL A 181 7.12 -2.91 -13.48
C VAL A 181 8.05 -3.95 -12.87
N TRP A 182 9.05 -4.42 -13.61
CA TRP A 182 9.97 -5.49 -13.18
C TRP A 182 11.21 -4.99 -12.42
N GLY A 183 11.35 -3.68 -12.26
CA GLY A 183 12.35 -3.04 -11.41
C GLY A 183 11.71 -2.17 -10.33
N ASN A 184 12.45 -1.16 -9.89
CA ASN A 184 11.97 -0.22 -8.87
C ASN A 184 11.00 0.81 -9.47
N LEU A 185 10.11 1.33 -8.62
CA LEU A 185 9.18 2.41 -8.95
C LEU A 185 9.33 3.58 -7.99
N ASP A 186 9.83 4.74 -8.43
CA ASP A 186 9.93 5.87 -7.50
C ASP A 186 8.54 6.42 -7.17
N TYR A 187 7.68 6.65 -8.17
CA TYR A 187 6.40 7.31 -7.92
C TYR A 187 5.28 6.89 -8.85
N ILE A 188 4.14 6.54 -8.27
CA ILE A 188 2.85 6.52 -8.97
C ILE A 188 1.92 7.59 -8.40
N ARG A 189 1.32 8.36 -9.31
CA ARG A 189 0.28 9.32 -9.00
C ARG A 189 -0.95 9.11 -9.85
N LEU A 190 -2.02 8.66 -9.23
CA LEU A 190 -3.34 8.59 -9.84
C LEU A 190 -4.14 9.78 -9.32
N ARG A 191 -4.47 10.71 -10.23
CA ARG A 191 -5.35 11.84 -9.89
C ARG A 191 -6.80 11.43 -9.70
N GLN A 192 -7.14 10.25 -10.21
CA GLN A 192 -8.46 9.66 -10.13
C GLN A 192 -8.41 8.29 -9.46
N SER A 193 -9.24 7.35 -9.91
CA SER A 193 -9.43 6.05 -9.28
C SER A 193 -8.72 4.92 -10.03
N LEU A 194 -8.40 3.86 -9.30
CA LEU A 194 -8.07 2.54 -9.83
C LEU A 194 -9.34 1.68 -9.73
N THR A 195 -9.85 1.18 -10.86
CA THR A 195 -11.19 0.58 -10.93
C THR A 195 -11.26 -0.63 -11.86
N ALA A 196 -12.36 -1.38 -11.78
CA ALA A 196 -12.75 -2.41 -12.76
C ALA A 196 -11.63 -3.44 -13.00
N ASP A 197 -11.23 -4.14 -11.95
CA ASP A 197 -10.22 -5.20 -11.94
C ASP A 197 -8.84 -4.76 -12.44
N SER A 198 -8.52 -3.48 -12.28
CA SER A 198 -7.19 -2.97 -12.61
C SER A 198 -6.14 -3.43 -11.61
N THR A 199 -4.92 -3.59 -12.10
CA THR A 199 -3.78 -4.07 -11.31
C THR A 199 -2.56 -3.16 -11.46
N ILE A 200 -1.86 -2.93 -10.36
CA ILE A 200 -0.51 -2.36 -10.34
C ILE A 200 0.39 -3.39 -9.66
N SER A 201 1.37 -3.92 -10.39
CA SER A 201 2.34 -4.91 -9.91
C SER A 201 3.75 -4.38 -10.06
N VAL A 202 4.53 -4.38 -8.97
CA VAL A 202 5.92 -3.91 -8.97
C VAL A 202 6.82 -4.97 -8.34
N HIS A 203 7.77 -5.51 -9.10
CA HIS A 203 8.66 -6.58 -8.66
C HIS A 203 9.92 -6.08 -7.93
N GLY A 204 9.85 -4.88 -7.35
CA GLY A 204 10.96 -4.18 -6.71
C GLY A 204 10.46 -3.17 -5.68
N ASP A 205 11.34 -2.28 -5.22
CA ASP A 205 10.98 -1.28 -4.20
C ASP A 205 10.12 -0.14 -4.80
N VAL A 206 9.22 0.39 -3.97
CA VAL A 206 8.37 1.54 -4.32
C VAL A 206 8.57 2.69 -3.33
N LEU A 207 8.95 3.88 -3.80
CA LEU A 207 9.03 5.02 -2.87
C LEU A 207 7.64 5.55 -2.53
N LYS A 208 6.74 5.73 -3.51
CA LYS A 208 5.41 6.25 -3.19
C LYS A 208 4.30 5.87 -4.17
N ILE A 209 3.18 5.44 -3.59
CA ILE A 209 1.88 5.28 -4.23
C ILE A 209 0.92 6.37 -3.72
N ASP A 210 0.35 7.15 -4.63
CA ASP A 210 -0.52 8.29 -4.32
C ASP A 210 -1.77 8.26 -5.20
N ILE A 211 -2.92 7.99 -4.60
CA ILE A 211 -4.22 7.87 -5.28
C ILE A 211 -5.16 8.91 -4.68
N ASP A 212 -5.45 9.96 -5.46
CA ASP A 212 -6.25 11.11 -4.99
C ASP A 212 -7.74 10.72 -4.77
N LYS A 213 -8.23 9.65 -5.44
CA LYS A 213 -9.60 9.11 -5.29
C LYS A 213 -9.56 7.68 -4.73
N SER A 214 -10.33 6.75 -5.27
CA SER A 214 -10.54 5.43 -4.68
C SER A 214 -9.77 4.32 -5.39
N VAL A 215 -9.53 3.24 -4.66
CA VAL A 215 -9.26 1.92 -5.22
C VAL A 215 -10.55 1.11 -5.10
N THR A 216 -11.03 0.53 -6.19
CA THR A 216 -12.32 -0.18 -6.19
C THR A 216 -12.27 -1.41 -7.07
N SER A 217 -12.45 -2.60 -6.49
CA SER A 217 -12.34 -3.88 -7.21
C SER A 217 -11.05 -3.93 -8.01
N SER A 218 -9.91 -3.80 -7.34
CA SER A 218 -8.61 -3.63 -7.97
C SER A 218 -7.50 -4.06 -7.01
N ALA A 219 -6.34 -4.36 -7.55
CA ALA A 219 -5.19 -4.87 -6.80
C ALA A 219 -3.97 -3.96 -6.92
N ILE A 220 -3.22 -3.86 -5.83
CA ILE A 220 -1.86 -3.32 -5.79
C ILE A 220 -0.97 -4.40 -5.19
N ASP A 221 0.07 -4.79 -5.91
CA ASP A 221 0.99 -5.86 -5.55
C ASP A 221 2.44 -5.38 -5.67
N VAL A 222 3.24 -5.56 -4.62
CA VAL A 222 4.62 -5.08 -4.55
C VAL A 222 5.51 -6.14 -3.91
N ASP A 223 6.49 -6.65 -4.64
CA ASP A 223 7.42 -7.67 -4.14
C ASP A 223 8.52 -7.10 -3.22
N GLY A 224 8.72 -5.78 -3.24
CA GLY A 224 9.74 -5.08 -2.46
C GLY A 224 9.18 -4.27 -1.28
N ASN A 225 9.98 -3.34 -0.79
CA ASN A 225 9.57 -2.43 0.27
C ASN A 225 8.78 -1.24 -0.29
N VAL A 226 7.87 -0.69 0.50
CA VAL A 226 7.11 0.51 0.16
C VAL A 226 7.31 1.61 1.19
N GLU A 227 7.89 2.74 0.79
CA GLU A 227 8.06 3.86 1.73
C GLU A 227 6.70 4.51 2.06
N LYS A 228 5.81 4.72 1.06
CA LYS A 228 4.49 5.34 1.30
C LYS A 228 3.38 4.82 0.39
N ILE A 229 2.24 4.49 0.98
CA ILE A 229 0.95 4.30 0.30
C ILE A 229 -0.06 5.32 0.83
N ILE A 230 -0.64 6.12 -0.07
CA ILE A 230 -1.66 7.11 0.27
C ILE A 230 -2.85 6.97 -0.67
N VAL A 231 -4.02 6.70 -0.10
CA VAL A 231 -5.31 6.72 -0.79
C VAL A 231 -6.19 7.77 -0.12
N ASP A 232 -6.46 8.86 -0.83
CA ASP A 232 -7.26 9.98 -0.32
C ASP A 232 -8.78 9.73 -0.43
N GLY A 233 -9.21 8.83 -1.32
CA GLY A 233 -10.53 8.24 -1.32
C GLY A 233 -10.60 6.96 -0.49
N GLY A 234 -11.57 6.10 -0.83
CA GLY A 234 -11.81 4.82 -0.14
C GLY A 234 -11.16 3.64 -0.88
N ILE A 235 -11.01 2.53 -0.17
CA ILE A 235 -10.55 1.25 -0.70
C ILE A 235 -11.69 0.27 -0.46
N ARG A 236 -12.31 -0.27 -1.52
CA ARG A 236 -13.60 -0.97 -1.39
C ARG A 236 -13.90 -1.99 -2.48
N ASN A 237 -14.90 -2.83 -2.23
CA ASN A 237 -15.46 -3.79 -3.18
C ASN A 237 -14.43 -4.84 -3.64
N ASN A 238 -13.92 -5.65 -2.72
CA ASN A 238 -12.96 -6.74 -2.99
C ASN A 238 -11.62 -6.23 -3.52
N CYS A 239 -11.05 -5.24 -2.83
CA CYS A 239 -9.70 -4.77 -3.12
C CYS A 239 -8.64 -5.66 -2.47
N SER A 240 -7.46 -5.73 -3.08
CA SER A 240 -6.27 -6.31 -2.46
C SER A 240 -5.10 -5.33 -2.51
N ILE A 241 -4.39 -5.22 -1.40
CA ILE A 241 -3.09 -4.54 -1.33
C ILE A 241 -2.12 -5.52 -0.70
N SER A 242 -1.16 -6.00 -1.50
CA SER A 242 -0.14 -6.96 -1.09
C SER A 242 1.24 -6.31 -1.19
N VAL A 243 2.04 -6.42 -0.13
CA VAL A 243 3.43 -5.96 -0.10
C VAL A 243 4.29 -7.03 0.57
N ALA A 244 5.24 -7.61 -0.14
CA ALA A 244 6.11 -8.66 0.40
C ALA A 244 7.22 -8.12 1.32
N GLY A 245 7.53 -6.83 1.25
CA GLY A 245 8.49 -6.16 2.12
C GLY A 245 7.86 -5.28 3.20
N ASP A 246 8.65 -4.36 3.75
CA ASP A 246 8.21 -3.41 4.76
C ASP A 246 7.33 -2.30 4.16
N VAL A 247 6.35 -1.82 4.94
CA VAL A 247 5.57 -0.61 4.62
C VAL A 247 5.80 0.45 5.69
N PHE A 248 6.55 1.50 5.35
CA PHE A 248 6.87 2.54 6.33
C PHE A 248 5.65 3.44 6.65
N PHE A 249 4.78 3.69 5.67
CA PHE A 249 3.59 4.53 5.90
C PHE A 249 2.42 4.15 4.99
N PHE A 250 1.33 3.68 5.59
CA PHE A 250 0.05 3.45 4.93
C PHE A 250 -0.98 4.47 5.42
N LYS A 251 -1.65 5.17 4.50
CA LYS A 251 -2.75 6.07 4.82
C LYS A 251 -3.97 5.89 3.91
N ALA A 252 -5.12 5.60 4.53
CA ALA A 252 -6.43 5.72 3.90
C ALA A 252 -7.22 6.87 4.54
N VAL A 253 -7.74 7.78 3.73
CA VAL A 253 -8.48 8.97 4.22
C VAL A 253 -9.97 8.72 4.35
N LYS A 254 -10.53 7.85 3.50
CA LYS A 254 -11.92 7.40 3.59
C LYS A 254 -11.96 5.92 3.92
N THR A 255 -13.18 5.41 4.02
CA THR A 255 -13.48 4.06 4.49
C THR A 255 -12.70 3.03 3.69
N VAL A 256 -12.16 2.05 4.42
CA VAL A 256 -11.65 0.80 3.87
C VAL A 256 -12.72 -0.25 4.15
N SER A 257 -13.27 -0.86 3.10
CA SER A 257 -14.25 -1.93 3.25
C SER A 257 -13.96 -3.10 2.33
N ASP A 258 -14.33 -4.32 2.70
CA ASP A 258 -14.25 -5.48 1.79
C ASP A 258 -12.86 -5.61 1.14
N THR A 259 -11.81 -5.44 1.94
CA THR A 259 -10.44 -5.29 1.46
C THR A 259 -9.50 -6.21 2.22
N ASN A 260 -8.61 -6.87 1.47
CA ASN A 260 -7.49 -7.60 2.04
C ASN A 260 -6.21 -6.76 1.92
N ILE A 261 -5.58 -6.47 3.06
CA ILE A 261 -4.28 -5.82 3.13
C ILE A 261 -3.30 -6.85 3.70
N ASN A 262 -2.36 -7.32 2.88
CA ASN A 262 -1.29 -8.22 3.30
C ASN A 262 0.05 -7.51 3.20
N ILE A 263 0.81 -7.50 4.29
CA ILE A 263 2.14 -6.90 4.37
C ILE A 263 3.06 -7.93 5.00
N ASP A 264 3.81 -8.70 4.22
CA ASP A 264 4.67 -9.75 4.75
C ASP A 264 5.83 -9.18 5.59
N GLY A 265 6.07 -7.86 5.55
CA GLY A 265 7.04 -7.18 6.42
C GLY A 265 6.41 -6.38 7.57
N THR A 266 7.17 -5.41 8.06
CA THR A 266 6.72 -4.51 9.13
C THR A 266 5.89 -3.36 8.58
N LEU A 267 4.70 -3.13 9.16
CA LEU A 267 3.94 -1.89 9.00
C LEU A 267 4.34 -0.88 10.08
N THR A 268 5.20 0.08 9.75
CA THR A 268 5.67 1.09 10.71
C THR A 268 4.54 2.05 11.14
N LEU A 269 3.66 2.44 10.20
CA LEU A 269 2.52 3.30 10.54
C LEU A 269 1.35 3.09 9.58
N GLY A 270 0.30 2.42 10.07
CA GLY A 270 -1.03 2.37 9.45
C GLY A 270 -1.92 3.49 9.98
N LYS A 271 -2.42 4.37 9.12
CA LYS A 271 -3.28 5.50 9.50
C LYS A 271 -4.56 5.55 8.68
N PHE A 272 -5.67 5.19 9.32
CA PHE A 272 -7.00 5.17 8.73
C PHE A 272 -7.82 6.32 9.35
N ARG A 273 -8.28 7.27 8.54
CA ARG A 273 -8.95 8.50 9.03
C ARG A 273 -10.46 8.33 9.26
N THR A 274 -11.00 7.18 8.91
CA THR A 274 -12.40 6.76 9.04
C THR A 274 -12.41 5.27 9.38
N ASP A 275 -13.53 4.61 9.14
CA ASP A 275 -13.72 3.20 9.46
C ASP A 275 -12.88 2.24 8.61
N ILE A 276 -12.61 1.09 9.20
CA ILE A 276 -12.27 -0.16 8.51
C ILE A 276 -13.43 -1.13 8.76
N GLN A 277 -13.95 -1.74 7.69
CA GLN A 277 -15.16 -2.57 7.75
C GLN A 277 -14.99 -3.86 6.94
N ASN A 278 -15.39 -5.02 7.46
CA ASN A 278 -15.37 -6.29 6.70
C ASN A 278 -14.04 -6.50 5.94
N SER A 279 -12.92 -6.26 6.62
CA SER A 279 -11.59 -6.21 5.99
C SER A 279 -10.59 -7.01 6.80
N THR A 280 -9.55 -7.49 6.12
CA THR A 280 -8.47 -8.25 6.71
C THR A 280 -7.17 -7.47 6.60
N LEU A 281 -6.42 -7.37 7.69
CA LEU A 281 -5.06 -6.81 7.73
C LEU A 281 -4.12 -7.87 8.29
N LEU A 282 -3.19 -8.33 7.46
CA LEU A 282 -2.14 -9.27 7.86
C LEU A 282 -0.79 -8.57 7.78
N CYS A 283 0.00 -8.65 8.86
CA CYS A 283 1.37 -8.15 8.87
C CYS A 283 2.33 -9.04 9.66
N ASP A 284 3.63 -9.01 9.33
CA ASP A 284 4.65 -9.62 10.19
C ASP A 284 4.77 -8.87 11.53
N ALA A 285 4.85 -7.54 11.50
CA ALA A 285 4.87 -6.72 12.71
C ALA A 285 4.21 -5.35 12.47
N VAL A 286 3.73 -4.72 13.55
CA VAL A 286 3.10 -3.40 13.46
C VAL A 286 3.57 -2.48 14.58
N ASP A 287 4.18 -1.36 14.20
CA ASP A 287 4.57 -0.34 15.15
C ASP A 287 3.36 0.47 15.63
N GLN A 288 2.57 1.00 14.70
CA GLN A 288 1.41 1.84 15.02
C GLN A 288 0.27 1.63 14.03
N LEU A 289 -0.87 1.18 14.54
CA LEU A 289 -2.13 1.12 13.82
C LEU A 289 -3.13 2.12 14.42
N LEU A 290 -3.40 3.18 13.67
CA LEU A 290 -4.22 4.32 14.09
C LEU A 290 -5.47 4.40 13.21
N VAL A 291 -6.57 3.90 13.74
CA VAL A 291 -7.92 4.06 13.19
C VAL A 291 -8.58 5.22 13.93
N LYS A 292 -8.98 6.25 13.18
CA LYS A 292 -9.57 7.47 13.77
C LYS A 292 -11.01 7.22 14.21
N ASP A 293 -11.70 6.36 13.49
CA ASP A 293 -13.11 6.02 13.66
C ASP A 293 -13.17 4.52 13.99
N ASP A 294 -14.02 3.72 13.35
CA ASP A 294 -14.40 2.42 13.91
C ASP A 294 -13.71 1.23 13.22
N LEU A 295 -13.57 0.13 13.97
CA LEU A 295 -13.17 -1.19 13.48
C LEU A 295 -14.39 -2.12 13.51
N ASN A 296 -15.03 -2.35 12.36
CA ASN A 296 -16.25 -3.16 12.30
C ASN A 296 -15.99 -4.43 11.50
N ASP A 297 -16.30 -5.60 12.04
CA ASP A 297 -16.13 -6.90 11.38
C ASP A 297 -14.74 -7.04 10.74
N THR A 298 -13.72 -6.51 11.43
CA THR A 298 -12.36 -6.41 10.90
C THR A 298 -11.49 -7.49 11.52
N GLN A 299 -10.72 -8.17 10.68
CA GLN A 299 -9.76 -9.17 11.09
C GLN A 299 -8.34 -8.60 10.98
N ILE A 300 -7.56 -8.72 12.04
CA ILE A 300 -6.17 -8.25 12.09
C ILE A 300 -5.32 -9.41 12.61
N GLY A 301 -4.39 -9.88 11.80
CA GLY A 301 -3.43 -10.94 12.16
C GLY A 301 -2.00 -10.41 12.09
N ILE A 302 -1.30 -10.39 13.22
CA ILE A 302 0.09 -9.94 13.31
C ILE A 302 0.96 -11.10 13.76
N ALA A 303 1.97 -11.50 12.99
CA ALA A 303 2.82 -12.66 13.33
C ALA A 303 3.73 -12.38 14.55
N GLY A 304 4.30 -11.18 14.62
CA GLY A 304 5.16 -10.69 15.69
C GLY A 304 4.46 -9.66 16.58
N ASP A 305 5.15 -8.56 16.89
CA ASP A 305 4.68 -7.56 17.84
C ASP A 305 3.67 -6.56 17.25
N LEU A 306 2.67 -6.20 18.06
CA LEU A 306 1.81 -5.03 17.85
C LEU A 306 2.07 -3.98 18.94
N ASN A 307 2.85 -2.97 18.58
CA ASN A 307 3.33 -1.94 19.50
C ASN A 307 2.21 -0.99 19.97
N TYR A 308 1.35 -0.55 19.05
CA TYR A 308 0.23 0.31 19.40
C TYR A 308 -0.96 0.21 18.44
N LEU A 309 -2.11 -0.18 18.97
CA LEU A 309 -3.40 -0.07 18.33
C LEU A 309 -4.24 1.05 18.97
N LYS A 310 -4.84 1.89 18.12
CA LYS A 310 -5.87 2.84 18.54
C LYS A 310 -7.04 2.83 17.55
N ALA A 311 -8.26 2.66 18.06
CA ALA A 311 -9.51 2.88 17.34
C ALA A 311 -10.47 3.75 18.17
N ASN A 312 -11.49 4.32 17.53
CA ASN A 312 -12.55 5.03 18.25
C ASN A 312 -13.49 4.04 18.93
N ASP A 313 -14.08 3.15 18.13
CA ASP A 313 -14.99 2.09 18.52
C ASP A 313 -14.57 0.78 17.84
N SER A 314 -15.10 -0.35 18.30
CA SER A 314 -14.95 -1.61 17.59
C SER A 314 -16.10 -2.56 17.85
N GLN A 315 -16.65 -3.12 16.77
CA GLN A 315 -17.68 -4.15 16.78
C GLN A 315 -17.22 -5.35 15.95
N GLY A 316 -17.23 -6.57 16.49
CA GLY A 316 -16.85 -7.75 15.70
C GLY A 316 -15.36 -7.78 15.31
N LEU A 317 -14.50 -7.08 16.06
CA LEU A 317 -13.05 -7.07 15.81
C LEU A 317 -12.44 -8.42 16.20
N THR A 318 -11.70 -9.04 15.29
CA THR A 318 -10.79 -10.15 15.61
C THR A 318 -9.36 -9.67 15.48
N LEU A 319 -8.64 -9.57 16.59
CA LEU A 319 -7.22 -9.22 16.64
C LEU A 319 -6.41 -10.42 17.15
N ARG A 320 -5.46 -10.87 16.34
CA ARG A 320 -4.47 -11.90 16.65
C ARG A 320 -3.07 -11.31 16.61
N VAL A 321 -2.27 -11.61 17.62
CA VAL A 321 -0.86 -11.17 17.72
C VAL A 321 -0.01 -12.33 18.20
N GLY A 322 0.84 -12.87 17.33
CA GLY A 322 1.77 -13.97 17.65
C GLY A 322 2.96 -13.54 18.52
N GLY A 323 3.23 -12.24 18.62
CA GLY A 323 4.15 -11.68 19.61
C GLY A 323 3.44 -10.99 20.78
N THR A 324 3.93 -9.83 21.16
CA THR A 324 3.39 -9.01 22.26
C THR A 324 2.45 -7.91 21.75
N LEU A 325 1.27 -7.79 22.37
CA LEU A 325 0.41 -6.61 22.27
C LEU A 325 0.83 -5.58 23.33
N ASN A 326 1.69 -4.63 22.97
CA ASN A 326 2.20 -3.66 23.94
C ASN A 326 1.12 -2.68 24.41
N ARG A 327 0.27 -2.21 23.49
CA ARG A 327 -0.80 -1.27 23.83
C ARG A 327 -1.97 -1.31 22.85
N ALA A 328 -3.17 -1.55 23.36
CA ALA A 328 -4.43 -1.30 22.67
C ALA A 328 -5.23 -0.20 23.36
N LYS A 329 -5.80 0.72 22.59
CA LYS A 329 -6.69 1.76 23.09
C LYS A 329 -7.93 1.91 22.21
N ILE A 330 -9.07 1.49 22.73
CA ILE A 330 -10.39 1.77 22.19
C ILE A 330 -10.97 2.95 22.95
N VAL A 331 -11.41 4.00 22.24
CA VAL A 331 -11.84 5.26 22.87
C VAL A 331 -13.22 5.15 23.48
N ARG A 332 -14.09 4.35 22.88
CA ARG A 332 -15.45 4.09 23.31
C ARG A 332 -15.58 2.62 23.71
N ASP A 333 -16.28 1.83 22.93
CA ASP A 333 -16.77 0.51 23.27
C ASP A 333 -15.93 -0.56 22.55
N LEU A 334 -15.75 -1.70 23.22
CA LEU A 334 -15.15 -2.90 22.62
C LEU A 334 -16.22 -3.97 22.67
N ASP A 335 -16.90 -4.15 21.55
CA ASP A 335 -18.12 -4.94 21.41
C ASP A 335 -17.87 -6.17 20.54
N GLU A 336 -18.28 -7.34 21.02
CA GLU A 336 -18.23 -8.59 20.26
C GLU A 336 -16.83 -8.88 19.66
N ALA A 337 -15.78 -8.49 20.39
CA ALA A 337 -14.41 -8.54 19.89
C ALA A 337 -13.61 -9.67 20.53
N LEU A 338 -12.65 -10.21 19.77
CA LEU A 338 -11.64 -11.15 20.23
C LEU A 338 -10.25 -10.51 20.11
N LEU A 339 -9.53 -10.42 21.23
CA LEU A 339 -8.13 -10.02 21.28
C LEU A 339 -7.34 -11.23 21.80
N ALA A 340 -6.67 -11.95 20.91
CA ALA A 340 -5.86 -13.13 21.21
C ALA A 340 -4.38 -12.82 20.98
N VAL A 341 -3.54 -13.09 21.99
CA VAL A 341 -2.12 -12.72 21.98
C VAL A 341 -1.28 -13.86 22.54
N LEU A 342 -0.18 -14.23 21.88
CA LEU A 342 0.63 -15.35 22.30
C LEU A 342 1.58 -14.99 23.45
N ASP A 343 2.47 -13.99 23.28
CA ASP A 343 3.56 -13.74 24.25
C ASP A 343 3.16 -12.87 25.45
N GLY A 344 2.32 -11.86 25.25
CA GLY A 344 2.18 -10.80 26.25
C GLY A 344 1.15 -9.72 25.94
N ILE A 345 0.44 -9.26 26.97
CA ILE A 345 -0.43 -8.09 26.86
C ILE A 345 0.06 -6.99 27.80
N GLY A 346 0.63 -5.94 27.23
CA GLY A 346 1.10 -4.77 27.96
C GLY A 346 -0.06 -3.97 28.55
N SER A 347 -0.85 -3.29 27.71
CA SER A 347 -2.03 -2.58 28.24
C SER A 347 -3.19 -2.50 27.26
N VAL A 348 -4.37 -2.89 27.72
CA VAL A 348 -5.63 -2.66 27.01
C VAL A 348 -6.42 -1.60 27.75
N LYS A 349 -6.88 -0.57 27.02
CA LYS A 349 -7.76 0.46 27.55
C LYS A 349 -9.00 0.60 26.67
N VAL A 350 -10.15 0.36 27.27
CA VAL A 350 -11.48 0.65 26.72
C VAL A 350 -12.03 1.88 27.45
N GLY A 351 -12.54 2.85 26.71
CA GLY A 351 -12.91 4.15 27.26
C GLY A 351 -14.31 4.21 27.83
N GLN A 352 -15.20 3.36 27.33
CA GLN A 352 -16.56 3.11 27.78
C GLN A 352 -16.67 1.61 28.11
N ASP A 353 -17.54 0.86 27.45
CA ASP A 353 -17.93 -0.48 27.88
C ASP A 353 -17.14 -1.58 27.17
N LEU A 354 -16.94 -2.70 27.86
CA LEU A 354 -16.47 -3.96 27.29
C LEU A 354 -17.66 -4.92 27.27
N TYR A 355 -18.18 -5.21 26.08
CA TYR A 355 -19.39 -6.00 25.91
C TYR A 355 -19.14 -7.21 25.03
N ARG A 356 -19.54 -8.40 25.50
CA ARG A 356 -19.42 -9.67 24.75
C ARG A 356 -18.07 -9.90 24.11
N SER A 357 -17.00 -9.44 24.77
CA SER A 357 -15.67 -9.42 24.21
C SER A 357 -14.72 -10.30 25.02
N THR A 358 -13.72 -10.86 24.35
CA THR A 358 -12.71 -11.72 24.95
C THR A 358 -11.33 -11.13 24.76
N ILE A 359 -10.60 -10.95 25.85
CA ILE A 359 -9.18 -10.59 25.86
C ILE A 359 -8.42 -11.76 26.44
N VAL A 360 -7.56 -12.38 25.64
CA VAL A 360 -6.87 -13.59 26.04
C VAL A 360 -5.40 -13.57 25.66
N GLY A 361 -4.55 -13.96 26.59
CA GLY A 361 -3.10 -14.10 26.41
C GLY A 361 -2.67 -15.55 26.56
N GLY A 362 -1.61 -15.97 25.86
CA GLY A 362 -1.03 -17.31 25.98
C GLY A 362 -1.83 -18.38 25.25
N ILE A 363 -2.53 -17.99 24.18
CA ILE A 363 -3.19 -18.92 23.25
C ILE A 363 -2.76 -18.53 21.86
N ASP A 364 -2.15 -19.48 21.16
CA ASP A 364 -2.21 -19.47 19.71
C ASP A 364 -3.51 -20.17 19.33
N ILE A 365 -4.49 -19.41 18.86
CA ILE A 365 -5.80 -19.99 18.48
C ILE A 365 -5.69 -20.67 17.09
N GLY A 366 -4.49 -20.80 16.51
CA GLY A 366 -4.19 -21.73 15.42
C GLY A 366 -5.09 -21.62 14.18
N ALA A 367 -5.16 -22.74 13.44
CA ALA A 367 -5.87 -22.87 12.16
C ALA A 367 -7.40 -22.82 12.32
N ASP A 368 -7.92 -23.02 13.53
CA ASP A 368 -9.35 -23.11 13.84
C ASP A 368 -10.14 -21.82 13.66
N PHE A 369 -9.46 -20.68 13.49
CA PHE A 369 -10.09 -19.39 13.19
C PHE A 369 -9.64 -18.76 11.86
N THR A 370 -9.10 -19.58 10.93
CA THR A 370 -8.90 -19.27 9.50
C THR A 370 -7.96 -18.10 9.15
N LEU A 371 -6.81 -17.98 9.83
CA LEU A 371 -5.74 -17.06 9.41
C LEU A 371 -4.33 -17.68 9.33
N ASP A 372 -4.20 -18.99 9.55
CA ASP A 372 -2.92 -19.70 9.36
C ASP A 372 -3.03 -20.73 8.21
N PRO A 373 -2.21 -20.64 7.16
CA PRO A 373 -2.10 -21.68 6.14
C PRO A 373 -1.21 -22.87 6.56
N ALA A 374 -0.56 -22.86 7.72
CA ALA A 374 0.34 -23.92 8.15
C ALA A 374 -0.42 -25.16 8.67
N PRO A 375 -0.27 -26.33 8.02
CA PRO A 375 -0.80 -27.58 8.54
C PRO A 375 0.18 -28.13 9.58
N GLY A 376 -0.01 -27.80 10.85
CA GLY A 376 0.80 -28.38 11.92
C GLY A 376 0.56 -27.81 13.30
N GLY A 377 -0.38 -28.41 14.03
CA GLY A 377 -0.43 -28.44 15.49
C GLY A 377 -1.01 -27.19 16.13
N ASP A 378 -2.29 -27.26 16.50
CA ASP A 378 -2.98 -26.36 17.42
C ASP A 378 -2.47 -26.58 18.87
N ASP A 379 -1.15 -26.56 19.06
CA ASP A 379 -0.52 -26.88 20.33
C ASP A 379 -0.45 -25.60 21.18
N ILE A 380 -1.00 -25.68 22.40
CA ILE A 380 -0.91 -24.61 23.39
C ILE A 380 0.55 -24.48 23.88
N GLU A 381 1.39 -23.77 23.14
CA GLU A 381 2.71 -23.32 23.62
C GLU A 381 2.55 -21.97 24.31
N TRP A 382 2.69 -21.93 25.63
CA TRP A 382 2.77 -20.66 26.34
C TRP A 382 3.94 -20.70 27.32
N GLY A 383 4.93 -19.84 27.02
CA GLY A 383 5.95 -19.46 27.98
C GLY A 383 5.36 -18.62 29.11
N ASN A 384 6.13 -17.65 29.60
CA ASN A 384 5.63 -16.73 30.62
C ASN A 384 4.71 -15.69 29.98
N ILE A 385 3.40 -15.82 30.18
CA ILE A 385 2.40 -14.85 29.71
C ILE A 385 2.02 -13.87 30.83
N GLU A 386 2.16 -12.59 30.54
CA GLU A 386 1.73 -11.50 31.42
C GLU A 386 0.68 -10.60 30.76
N ILE A 387 -0.46 -10.42 31.44
CA ILE A 387 -1.38 -9.32 31.19
C ILE A 387 -1.09 -8.23 32.23
N LYS A 388 -0.31 -7.21 31.85
CA LYS A 388 0.11 -6.15 32.78
C LYS A 388 -1.06 -5.27 33.20
N LYS A 389 -1.99 -4.97 32.29
CA LYS A 389 -3.13 -4.11 32.62
C LYS A 389 -4.29 -4.15 31.62
N VAL A 390 -5.50 -4.34 32.14
CA VAL A 390 -6.75 -4.02 31.44
C VAL A 390 -7.49 -2.91 32.20
N LYS A 391 -7.95 -1.88 31.49
CA LYS A 391 -8.74 -0.78 32.06
C LYS A 391 -9.98 -0.51 31.22
N ILE A 392 -11.14 -0.60 31.88
CA ILE A 392 -12.46 -0.37 31.28
C ILE A 392 -13.08 0.87 31.92
N GLY A 393 -13.64 1.74 31.09
CA GLY A 393 -14.10 3.07 31.48
C GLY A 393 -15.54 3.12 31.99
N GLY A 394 -16.37 2.19 31.52
CA GLY A 394 -17.70 1.91 32.02
C GLY A 394 -17.76 0.47 32.55
N ASP A 395 -18.68 -0.31 32.02
CA ASP A 395 -19.03 -1.65 32.49
C ASP A 395 -18.29 -2.75 31.73
N MET A 396 -18.13 -3.90 32.37
CA MET A 396 -17.69 -5.16 31.75
C MET A 396 -18.86 -6.13 31.79
N ILE A 397 -19.44 -6.43 30.64
CA ILE A 397 -20.69 -7.18 30.52
C ILE A 397 -20.45 -8.38 29.59
N ASP A 398 -20.74 -9.58 30.09
CA ASP A 398 -20.63 -10.84 29.33
C ASP A 398 -19.29 -11.01 28.61
N SER A 399 -18.21 -10.53 29.23
CA SER A 399 -16.89 -10.43 28.61
C SER A 399 -15.86 -11.23 29.39
N SER A 400 -14.82 -11.72 28.73
CA SER A 400 -13.81 -12.57 29.35
C SER A 400 -12.42 -11.96 29.27
N ILE A 401 -11.64 -12.08 30.36
CA ILE A 401 -10.22 -11.71 30.40
C ILE A 401 -9.45 -12.91 30.96
N ALA A 402 -8.59 -13.51 30.16
CA ALA A 402 -7.87 -14.72 30.55
C ALA A 402 -6.37 -14.64 30.21
N ALA A 403 -5.53 -15.20 31.08
CA ALA A 403 -4.12 -15.44 30.81
C ALA A 403 -3.82 -16.94 30.95
N GLY A 404 -3.27 -17.53 29.89
CA GLY A 404 -3.05 -18.97 29.76
C GLY A 404 -4.33 -19.75 29.43
N VAL A 405 -4.17 -20.97 28.94
CA VAL A 405 -5.26 -21.91 28.68
C VAL A 405 -5.39 -22.89 29.84
N SER A 406 -6.63 -23.25 30.17
CA SER A 406 -6.91 -24.43 30.97
C SER A 406 -7.40 -25.52 30.03
N PRO A 407 -6.55 -26.45 29.58
CA PRO A 407 -6.90 -27.45 28.55
C PRO A 407 -8.07 -28.39 28.93
N ARG A 408 -8.56 -28.31 30.17
CA ARG A 408 -9.77 -28.99 30.66
C ARG A 408 -10.71 -28.05 31.43
N GLY A 409 -10.51 -26.75 31.30
CA GLY A 409 -11.29 -25.71 31.95
C GLY A 409 -12.55 -25.39 31.14
N PRO A 410 -13.56 -24.78 31.77
CA PRO A 410 -14.85 -24.53 31.12
C PRO A 410 -14.86 -23.42 30.06
N PHE A 411 -13.71 -22.81 29.70
CA PHE A 411 -13.65 -21.58 28.89
C PHE A 411 -12.75 -21.62 27.65
N PHE A 412 -11.59 -22.28 27.69
CA PHE A 412 -10.63 -22.31 26.59
C PHE A 412 -10.04 -23.72 26.53
N GLY A 413 -10.31 -24.45 25.45
CA GLY A 413 -10.03 -25.88 25.30
C GLY A 413 -11.29 -26.61 24.84
N ASP A 414 -11.30 -27.11 23.61
CA ASP A 414 -12.35 -28.05 23.16
C ASP A 414 -12.10 -29.49 23.66
N GLY A 415 -10.97 -29.68 24.33
CA GLY A 415 -10.54 -30.91 24.98
C GLY A 415 -9.55 -31.73 24.17
N ASP A 416 -9.17 -31.31 22.95
CA ASP A 416 -8.05 -31.90 22.21
C ASP A 416 -6.74 -31.12 22.32
N ASP A 417 -6.82 -29.85 22.74
CA ASP A 417 -5.65 -29.07 23.13
C ASP A 417 -4.95 -29.66 24.37
N GLU A 418 -3.83 -30.36 24.20
CA GLU A 418 -2.98 -30.77 25.32
C GLU A 418 -1.90 -29.71 25.60
N PRO A 419 -1.66 -29.32 26.87
CA PRO A 419 -0.52 -28.47 27.16
C PRO A 419 0.75 -29.25 26.80
N ALA A 420 1.69 -28.63 26.09
CA ALA A 420 2.98 -29.23 25.79
C ALA A 420 3.57 -29.87 27.06
N ALA A 421 4.12 -31.09 26.95
CA ALA A 421 4.51 -31.93 28.10
C ALA A 421 5.56 -31.31 29.04
N ASP A 422 6.14 -30.18 28.66
CA ASP A 422 7.17 -29.37 29.31
C ASP A 422 6.76 -27.90 29.54
N ASN A 423 5.47 -27.54 29.41
CA ASN A 423 4.98 -26.18 29.68
C ASN A 423 5.20 -25.80 31.15
N THR A 424 6.25 -25.02 31.38
CA THR A 424 6.66 -24.48 32.69
C THR A 424 6.39 -22.98 32.81
N GLY A 425 5.61 -22.41 31.90
CA GLY A 425 5.25 -21.00 31.84
C GLY A 425 4.34 -20.54 32.97
N THR A 426 4.51 -19.30 33.43
CA THR A 426 3.56 -18.64 34.34
C THR A 426 2.54 -17.83 33.55
N ALA A 427 1.25 -17.88 33.93
CA ALA A 427 0.22 -17.01 33.37
C ALA A 427 -0.35 -16.06 34.42
N ARG A 428 -0.03 -14.78 34.31
CA ARG A 428 -0.35 -13.80 35.34
C ARG A 428 -1.13 -12.62 34.81
N ILE A 429 -2.15 -12.21 35.56
CA ILE A 429 -2.86 -10.95 35.36
C ILE A 429 -2.48 -10.00 36.49
N HIS A 430 -1.76 -8.93 36.18
CA HIS A 430 -1.33 -7.96 37.18
C HIS A 430 -2.44 -6.98 37.58
N ARG A 431 -3.32 -6.61 36.65
CA ARG A 431 -4.34 -5.61 36.97
C ARG A 431 -5.53 -5.58 36.02
N ILE A 432 -6.73 -5.71 36.57
CA ILE A 432 -7.97 -5.36 35.91
C ILE A 432 -8.65 -4.24 36.70
N ILE A 433 -8.96 -3.13 36.03
CA ILE A 433 -9.71 -2.01 36.61
C ILE A 433 -10.94 -1.74 35.75
N VAL A 434 -12.11 -2.03 36.29
CA VAL A 434 -13.42 -1.66 35.74
C VAL A 434 -13.97 -0.50 36.57
N LYS A 435 -14.35 0.60 35.90
CA LYS A 435 -14.87 1.78 36.61
C LYS A 435 -16.32 1.59 37.03
N GLY A 436 -17.11 0.90 36.22
CA GLY A 436 -18.47 0.48 36.52
C GLY A 436 -18.53 -0.95 37.04
N ASP A 437 -19.60 -1.64 36.67
CA ASP A 437 -19.94 -2.98 37.10
C ASP A 437 -19.23 -4.05 36.27
N ILE A 438 -18.96 -5.19 36.90
CA ILE A 438 -18.64 -6.44 36.20
C ILE A 438 -19.88 -7.33 36.35
N SER A 439 -20.56 -7.62 35.25
CA SER A 439 -21.86 -8.27 35.28
C SER A 439 -22.07 -9.23 34.11
N SER A 440 -23.12 -10.04 34.23
CA SER A 440 -23.65 -10.85 33.15
C SER A 440 -25.16 -10.64 33.02
N THR A 441 -25.68 -10.74 31.81
CA THR A 441 -27.12 -10.70 31.54
C THR A 441 -27.86 -11.93 32.08
N ASN A 442 -27.15 -13.01 32.44
CA ASN A 442 -27.68 -14.31 32.83
C ASN A 442 -28.53 -15.01 31.75
N LEU A 443 -28.36 -14.62 30.48
CA LEU A 443 -28.91 -15.39 29.37
C LEU A 443 -28.09 -16.67 29.16
N PRO A 444 -28.70 -17.79 28.72
CA PRO A 444 -27.96 -19.01 28.43
C PRO A 444 -26.81 -18.75 27.44
N GLY A 445 -25.57 -19.07 27.83
CA GLY A 445 -24.36 -18.82 27.03
C GLY A 445 -23.70 -17.46 27.26
N GLU A 446 -24.33 -16.55 28.01
CA GLU A 446 -23.78 -15.24 28.36
C GLU A 446 -23.21 -15.32 29.78
N SER A 447 -21.91 -15.08 29.92
CA SER A 447 -21.20 -15.05 31.19
C SER A 447 -19.95 -14.19 31.06
N TYR A 448 -19.35 -13.82 32.20
CA TYR A 448 -18.01 -13.22 32.22
C TYR A 448 -17.05 -14.13 32.98
N ALA A 449 -15.78 -14.12 32.57
CA ALA A 449 -14.72 -14.87 33.21
C ALA A 449 -13.48 -14.01 33.41
N ILE A 450 -12.85 -14.14 34.58
CA ILE A 450 -11.51 -13.60 34.81
C ILE A 450 -10.64 -14.72 35.35
N THR A 451 -9.67 -15.17 34.57
CA THR A 451 -8.87 -16.35 34.89
C THR A 451 -7.39 -16.13 34.60
N ALA A 452 -6.54 -16.77 35.39
CA ALA A 452 -5.10 -16.80 35.14
C ALA A 452 -4.54 -18.16 35.58
N GLY A 453 -3.60 -18.70 34.80
CA GLY A 453 -2.93 -19.97 35.13
C GLY A 453 -2.07 -19.94 36.41
N ASP A 454 -1.59 -18.76 36.83
CA ASP A 454 -0.79 -18.57 38.05
C ASP A 454 -1.50 -17.64 39.04
N LEU A 455 -1.44 -16.31 38.79
CA LEU A 455 -1.91 -15.32 39.75
C LEU A 455 -2.70 -14.18 39.11
N ILE A 456 -3.70 -13.70 39.84
CA ILE A 456 -4.38 -12.43 39.58
C ILE A 456 -4.07 -11.49 40.74
N ASP A 457 -3.25 -10.46 40.49
CA ASP A 457 -2.78 -9.55 41.56
C ASP A 457 -3.89 -8.62 42.05
N LEU A 458 -4.72 -8.11 41.13
CA LEU A 458 -5.74 -7.11 41.45
C LEU A 458 -6.87 -7.09 40.42
N VAL A 459 -8.09 -7.26 40.92
CA VAL A 459 -9.33 -6.92 40.20
C VAL A 459 -10.07 -5.84 40.99
N ARG A 460 -10.50 -4.77 40.30
CA ARG A 460 -11.38 -3.74 40.86
C ARG A 460 -12.60 -3.51 39.99
N SER A 461 -13.74 -3.34 40.65
CA SER A 461 -15.01 -2.86 40.08
C SER A 461 -15.52 -1.73 40.97
N ASN A 462 -16.10 -0.67 40.39
CA ASN A 462 -16.59 0.50 41.13
C ASN A 462 -15.60 1.08 42.16
N ARG A 463 -14.30 1.06 41.83
CA ARG A 463 -13.17 1.50 42.70
C ARG A 463 -12.93 0.64 43.95
N LEU A 464 -13.64 -0.46 44.13
CA LEU A 464 -13.47 -1.39 45.24
C LEU A 464 -12.75 -2.66 44.76
N PRO A 465 -12.04 -3.39 45.64
CA PRO A 465 -11.62 -4.76 45.34
C PRO A 465 -12.83 -5.61 44.94
N PHE A 466 -12.69 -6.37 43.86
CA PHE A 466 -13.74 -7.24 43.37
C PHE A 466 -13.67 -8.59 44.09
N ASN A 467 -14.75 -9.01 44.75
CA ASN A 467 -14.84 -10.24 45.54
C ASN A 467 -15.62 -11.37 44.84
N GLY A 468 -15.89 -11.25 43.54
CA GLY A 468 -16.77 -12.17 42.81
C GLY A 468 -18.25 -11.88 43.02
N THR A 469 -19.08 -12.23 42.03
CA THR A 469 -20.56 -12.28 42.15
C THR A 469 -21.00 -13.74 42.01
N ALA A 470 -22.14 -14.13 42.60
CA ALA A 470 -22.67 -15.49 42.40
C ALA A 470 -23.00 -15.76 40.92
N GLY A 471 -22.62 -16.93 40.38
CA GLY A 471 -22.85 -17.31 38.97
C GLY A 471 -21.66 -17.10 38.03
N VAL A 472 -20.48 -16.77 38.57
CA VAL A 472 -19.33 -16.23 37.84
C VAL A 472 -18.03 -16.93 38.30
N VAL A 473 -17.10 -17.13 37.37
CA VAL A 473 -15.78 -17.73 37.65
C VAL A 473 -14.69 -16.65 37.76
N LEU A 474 -14.20 -16.44 38.98
CA LEU A 474 -12.86 -15.89 39.24
C LEU A 474 -11.99 -17.06 39.71
N GLN A 475 -11.11 -17.57 38.85
CA GLN A 475 -10.36 -18.81 39.12
C GLN A 475 -8.86 -18.62 38.90
N LEU A 476 -8.09 -19.13 39.86
CA LEU A 476 -6.66 -19.44 39.72
C LEU A 476 -6.58 -20.95 39.48
N PHE A 477 -5.75 -21.39 38.55
CA PHE A 477 -5.62 -22.81 38.20
C PHE A 477 -4.59 -23.54 39.05
#